data_AF-A0A536GWR6-F1
#
_entry.id   AF-A0A536GWR6-F1
#
_cell.length_a   1.000
_cell.length_b   1.000
_cell.length_c   1.000
_cell.angle_alpha   90.00
_cell.angle_beta   90.00
_cell.angle_gamma   90.00
#
_symmetry.space_group_name_H-M   'P 1'
#
loop_
_entity.id
_entity.type
_entity.pdbx_description
1 polymer ?
#
loop_
_entity_poly.entity_id
_entity_poly.type
_entity_poly.pdbx_seq_one_letter_code
_entity_poly.pdbx_strand_id
1 'polypeptide(L)'
;MARDELVQSAIDNWAPRFISNGIDANDFQRVTNAIERWDDWCQKWSECGAMHEQMGEKAEAEEHYVSAGYHYFLAAISYHFGKYLFVRKPHELRVAHEHVVQAYTRALPYF
;
A
#
# COMPACT_ATOMS: atom_id res chain seq x y z
N MET A 1 20.05 -12.14 -9.38
CA MET A 1 19.33 -12.26 -10.68
C MET A 1 18.95 -10.85 -11.11
N ALA A 2 18.75 -10.57 -12.40
CA ALA A 2 18.21 -9.27 -12.82
C ALA A 2 16.76 -9.13 -12.30
N ARG A 3 16.38 -7.94 -11.87
CA ARG A 3 14.99 -7.64 -11.44
C ARG A 3 14.03 -7.88 -12.60
N ASP A 4 12.85 -8.40 -12.29
CA ASP A 4 11.75 -8.62 -13.23
C ASP A 4 11.41 -7.34 -14.02
N GLU A 5 11.27 -7.45 -15.35
CA GLU A 5 11.01 -6.33 -16.25
C GLU A 5 9.68 -5.62 -15.95
N LEU A 6 8.65 -6.34 -15.49
CA LEU A 6 7.38 -5.74 -15.09
C LEU A 6 7.55 -4.89 -13.84
N VAL A 7 8.36 -5.34 -12.89
CA VAL A 7 8.69 -4.58 -11.68
C VAL A 7 9.44 -3.30 -12.05
N GLN A 8 10.46 -3.41 -12.89
CA GLN A 8 11.24 -2.25 -13.32
C GLN A 8 10.36 -1.24 -14.09
N SER A 9 9.56 -1.72 -15.04
CA SER A 9 8.60 -0.88 -15.79
C SER A 9 7.58 -0.18 -14.88
N ALA A 10 7.04 -0.89 -13.88
CA ALA A 10 6.12 -0.29 -12.90
C ALA A 10 6.79 0.82 -12.10
N ILE A 11 8.03 0.62 -11.64
CA ILE A 11 8.79 1.63 -10.89
C ILE A 11 9.01 2.88 -11.76
N ASP A 12 9.54 2.70 -12.96
CA ASP A 12 9.94 3.81 -13.84
C ASP A 12 8.74 4.65 -14.30
N ASN A 13 7.58 4.02 -14.51
CA ASN A 13 6.42 4.69 -15.07
C ASN A 13 5.40 5.16 -14.02
N TRP A 14 5.33 4.52 -12.85
CA TRP A 14 4.26 4.80 -11.88
C TRP A 14 4.72 5.53 -10.62
N ALA A 15 6.02 5.69 -10.37
CA ALA A 15 6.52 6.41 -9.19
C ALA A 15 5.85 7.79 -8.98
N PRO A 16 5.72 8.67 -10.00
CA PRO A 16 5.04 9.96 -9.82
C PRO A 16 3.58 9.80 -9.40
N ARG A 17 2.88 8.81 -9.96
CA ARG A 17 1.47 8.56 -9.63
C ARG A 17 1.32 8.07 -8.20
N PHE A 18 2.20 7.19 -7.71
CA PHE A 18 2.13 6.67 -6.35
C PHE A 18 2.30 7.81 -5.35
N ILE A 19 3.36 8.60 -5.53
CA ILE A 19 3.72 9.70 -4.64
C ILE A 19 2.65 10.79 -4.66
N SER A 20 2.18 11.22 -5.84
CA SER A 20 1.15 12.26 -5.95
C SER A 20 -0.23 11.83 -5.41
N ASN A 21 -0.50 10.52 -5.28
CA ASN A 21 -1.73 10.00 -4.65
C ASN A 21 -1.55 9.68 -3.16
N GLY A 22 -0.43 10.06 -2.56
CA GLY A 22 -0.22 10.07 -1.12
C GLY A 22 0.72 9.00 -0.56
N ILE A 23 1.33 8.15 -1.41
CA ILE A 23 2.36 7.21 -0.93
C ILE A 23 3.59 8.03 -0.51
N ASP A 24 4.12 7.78 0.70
CA ASP A 24 5.38 8.38 1.13
C ASP A 24 6.54 7.92 0.23
N ALA A 25 7.43 8.85 -0.13
CA ALA A 25 8.53 8.56 -1.03
C ALA A 25 9.51 7.52 -0.45
N ASN A 26 9.70 7.49 0.88
CA ASN A 26 10.53 6.50 1.54
C ASN A 26 9.86 5.12 1.51
N ASP A 27 8.53 5.06 1.67
CA ASP A 27 7.80 3.79 1.57
C ASP A 27 7.82 3.25 0.14
N PHE A 28 7.65 4.11 -0.87
CA PHE A 28 7.82 3.73 -2.26
C PHE A 28 9.20 3.12 -2.51
N GLN A 29 10.27 3.81 -2.10
CA GLN A 29 11.64 3.30 -2.27
C GLN A 29 11.86 2.00 -1.49
N ARG A 30 11.45 1.93 -0.22
CA ARG A 30 11.62 0.76 0.64
C ARG A 30 10.91 -0.47 0.09
N VAL A 31 9.65 -0.34 -0.31
CA VAL A 31 8.84 -1.45 -0.84
C VAL A 31 9.37 -1.91 -2.18
N THR A 32 9.59 -0.99 -3.13
CA THR A 32 10.02 -1.35 -4.49
C THR A 32 11.44 -1.92 -4.53
N ASN A 33 12.33 -1.47 -3.64
CA ASN A 33 13.67 -2.06 -3.50
C ASN A 33 13.64 -3.51 -3.02
N ALA A 34 12.61 -3.92 -2.28
CA ALA A 34 12.44 -5.27 -1.77
C ALA A 34 11.75 -6.24 -2.76
N ILE A 35 11.29 -5.75 -3.92
CA ILE A 35 10.60 -6.57 -4.93
C ILE A 35 11.58 -6.94 -6.06
N GLU A 36 11.86 -8.24 -6.19
CA GLU A 36 12.64 -8.78 -7.32
C GLU A 36 11.74 -9.37 -8.42
N ARG A 37 10.57 -9.90 -8.05
CA ARG A 37 9.63 -10.60 -8.95
C ARG A 37 8.27 -9.93 -8.92
N TRP A 38 7.62 -9.86 -10.07
CA TRP A 38 6.27 -9.28 -10.15
C TRP A 38 5.28 -10.00 -9.24
N ASP A 39 5.39 -11.31 -9.11
CA ASP A 39 4.51 -12.14 -8.27
C ASP A 39 4.52 -11.76 -6.79
N ASP A 40 5.55 -11.02 -6.33
CA ASP A 40 5.67 -10.56 -4.94
C ASP A 40 5.09 -9.15 -4.74
N TRP A 41 4.73 -8.46 -5.82
CA TRP A 41 4.33 -7.05 -5.80
C TRP A 41 3.15 -6.78 -4.85
N CYS A 42 2.05 -7.52 -5.02
CA CYS A 42 0.86 -7.32 -4.19
C CYS A 42 1.13 -7.64 -2.73
N GLN A 43 1.89 -8.71 -2.46
CA GLN A 43 2.27 -9.09 -1.10
C GLN A 43 3.11 -7.98 -0.43
N LYS A 44 4.16 -7.47 -1.09
CA LYS A 44 5.06 -6.46 -0.51
C LYS A 44 4.37 -5.13 -0.25
N TRP A 45 3.49 -4.70 -1.15
CA TRP A 45 2.65 -3.54 -0.89
C TRP A 45 1.61 -3.78 0.21
N SER A 46 1.07 -4.99 0.33
CA SER A 46 0.15 -5.35 1.41
C SER A 46 0.85 -5.40 2.77
N GLU A 47 2.11 -5.84 2.84
CA GLU A 47 2.96 -5.75 4.04
C GLU A 47 3.14 -4.28 4.48
N CYS A 48 3.30 -3.35 3.53
CA CYS A 48 3.32 -1.91 3.79
C CYS A 48 1.97 -1.39 4.31
N GLY A 49 0.87 -1.84 3.69
CA GLY A 49 -0.48 -1.53 4.15
C GLY A 49 -0.71 -1.95 5.61
N ALA A 50 -0.37 -3.20 5.94
CA ALA A 50 -0.52 -3.76 7.28
C ALA A 50 0.32 -3.01 8.34
N MET A 51 1.52 -2.57 7.98
CA MET A 51 2.35 -1.73 8.85
C MET A 51 1.63 -0.42 9.20
N HIS A 52 1.03 0.25 8.22
CA HIS A 52 0.27 1.47 8.48
C HIS A 52 -1.03 1.21 9.22
N GLU A 53 -1.74 0.09 8.99
CA GLU A 53 -2.91 -0.27 9.80
C GLU A 53 -2.54 -0.39 11.28
N GLN A 54 -1.43 -1.06 11.61
CA GLN A 54 -0.95 -1.18 13.00
C GLN A 54 -0.60 0.18 13.62
N MET A 55 0.01 1.08 12.84
CA MET A 55 0.29 2.45 13.29
C MET A 55 -1.01 3.25 13.51
N GLY A 56 -2.00 3.07 12.63
CA GLY A 56 -3.32 3.68 12.76
C GLY A 56 -4.05 3.18 13.99
N GLU A 57 -4.03 1.88 14.24
CA GLU A 57 -4.63 1.23 15.42
C GLU A 57 -4.02 1.75 16.72
N LYS A 58 -2.69 1.86 16.75
CA LYS A 58 -1.98 2.42 17.88
C LYS A 58 -2.37 3.89 18.10
N ALA A 59 -2.37 4.70 17.06
CA ALA A 59 -2.74 6.11 17.15
C ALA A 59 -4.20 6.30 17.59
N GLU A 60 -5.12 5.48 17.09
CA GLU A 60 -6.54 5.49 17.48
C GLU A 60 -6.70 5.12 18.96
N ALA A 61 -6.00 4.08 19.44
CA ALA A 61 -6.02 3.68 20.84
C ALA A 61 -5.43 4.74 21.79
N GLU A 62 -4.52 5.57 21.28
CA GLU A 62 -3.92 6.71 22.01
C GLU A 62 -4.70 8.03 21.79
N GLU A 63 -5.87 7.99 21.15
CA GLU A 63 -6.73 9.15 20.84
C GLU A 63 -6.06 10.19 19.91
N HIS A 64 -5.00 9.82 19.21
CA HIS A 64 -4.32 10.61 18.18
C HIS A 64 -5.05 10.50 16.82
N TYR A 65 -6.30 10.95 16.76
CA TYR A 65 -7.22 10.69 15.65
C TYR A 65 -6.76 11.19 14.28
N VAL A 66 -6.08 12.34 14.21
CA VAL A 66 -5.51 12.84 12.94
C VAL A 66 -4.45 11.86 12.41
N SER A 67 -3.53 11.43 13.28
CA SER A 67 -2.50 10.44 12.94
C SER A 67 -3.12 9.11 12.55
N ALA A 68 -4.17 8.67 13.25
CA ALA A 68 -4.91 7.46 12.93
C ALA A 68 -5.52 7.53 11.51
N GLY A 69 -6.21 8.62 11.18
CA GLY A 69 -6.78 8.84 9.85
C GLY A 69 -5.74 8.81 8.74
N TYR A 70 -4.60 9.49 8.94
CA TYR A 70 -3.50 9.46 7.97
C TYR A 70 -2.92 8.06 7.78
N HIS A 71 -2.71 7.30 8.86
CA HIS A 71 -2.20 5.94 8.76
C HIS A 71 -3.19 4.98 8.10
N TYR A 72 -4.48 5.07 8.41
CA TYR A 72 -5.50 4.27 7.72
C TYR A 72 -5.62 4.62 6.23
N PHE A 73 -5.45 5.88 5.87
CA PHE A 73 -5.37 6.29 4.47
C PHE A 73 -4.13 5.72 3.77
N LEU A 74 -2.95 5.85 4.38
CA LEU A 74 -1.70 5.29 3.87
C LEU A 74 -1.79 3.76 3.68
N ALA A 75 -2.45 3.08 4.62
CA ALA A 75 -2.76 1.67 4.50
C ALA A 75 -3.63 1.39 3.26
N ALA A 76 -4.76 2.09 3.14
CA ALA A 76 -5.69 1.91 2.03
C ALA A 76 -5.02 2.13 0.65
N ILE A 77 -4.23 3.19 0.50
CA ILE A 77 -3.54 3.45 -0.77
C ILE A 77 -2.42 2.43 -1.05
N SER A 78 -1.74 1.93 -0.02
CA SER A 78 -0.72 0.89 -0.16
C SER A 78 -1.35 -0.40 -0.70
N TYR A 79 -2.48 -0.83 -0.12
CA TYR A 79 -3.24 -1.97 -0.65
C TYR A 79 -3.78 -1.72 -2.07
N HIS A 80 -4.24 -0.50 -2.36
CA HIS A 80 -4.74 -0.14 -3.69
C HIS A 80 -3.65 -0.30 -4.75
N PHE A 81 -2.46 0.20 -4.49
CA PHE A 81 -1.34 0.10 -5.42
C PHE A 81 -0.70 -1.30 -5.45
N GLY A 82 -0.80 -2.07 -4.36
CA GLY A 82 -0.44 -3.48 -4.35
C GLY A 82 -1.31 -4.32 -5.28
N LYS A 83 -2.62 -4.08 -5.29
CA LYS A 83 -3.55 -4.82 -6.16
C LYS A 83 -3.66 -4.26 -7.58
N TYR A 84 -3.18 -3.04 -7.81
CA TYR A 84 -3.30 -2.34 -9.08
C TYR A 84 -2.64 -3.15 -10.22
N LEU A 85 -3.43 -3.52 -11.23
CA LEU A 85 -3.04 -4.37 -12.37
C LEU A 85 -2.56 -5.79 -11.98
N PHE A 86 -2.73 -6.21 -10.73
CA PHE A 86 -2.29 -7.51 -10.24
C PHE A 86 -3.29 -8.65 -10.50
N VAL A 87 -3.75 -8.77 -11.75
CA VAL A 87 -4.84 -9.70 -12.13
C VAL A 87 -4.42 -11.16 -12.24
N ARG A 88 -3.11 -11.46 -12.21
CA ARG A 88 -2.56 -12.82 -12.35
C ARG A 88 -2.84 -13.71 -11.14
N LYS A 89 -3.00 -13.12 -9.95
CA LYS A 89 -3.37 -13.80 -8.71
C LYS A 89 -4.65 -13.17 -8.14
N PRO A 90 -5.83 -13.50 -8.70
CA PRO A 90 -7.09 -12.82 -8.37
C PRO A 90 -7.47 -12.95 -6.89
N HIS A 91 -7.03 -14.02 -6.21
CA HIS A 91 -7.23 -14.16 -4.78
C HIS A 91 -6.48 -13.08 -3.98
N GLU A 92 -5.19 -12.86 -4.26
CA GLU A 92 -4.39 -11.82 -3.60
C GLU A 92 -4.95 -10.42 -3.89
N LEU A 93 -5.35 -10.17 -5.15
CA LEU A 93 -6.01 -8.92 -5.54
C LEU A 93 -7.29 -8.67 -4.74
N ARG A 94 -8.14 -9.70 -4.57
CA ARG A 94 -9.40 -9.59 -3.81
C ARG A 94 -9.13 -9.29 -2.33
N VAL A 95 -8.21 -10.01 -1.70
CA VAL A 95 -7.84 -9.78 -0.30
C VAL A 95 -7.32 -8.35 -0.11
N ALA A 96 -6.38 -7.90 -0.95
CA ALA A 96 -5.90 -6.53 -0.89
C ALA A 96 -7.05 -5.52 -1.13
N HIS A 97 -8.01 -5.82 -2.01
CA HIS A 97 -9.17 -4.94 -2.20
C HIS A 97 -10.04 -4.81 -0.95
N GLU A 98 -10.28 -5.91 -0.24
CA GLU A 98 -11.04 -5.92 1.01
C GLU A 98 -10.35 -5.05 2.06
N HIS A 99 -9.01 -5.16 2.16
CA HIS A 99 -8.22 -4.27 3.03
C HIS A 99 -8.30 -2.80 2.63
N VAL A 100 -8.30 -2.45 1.32
CA VAL A 100 -8.53 -1.06 0.87
C VAL A 100 -9.83 -0.52 1.46
N VAL A 101 -10.92 -1.28 1.32
CA VAL A 101 -12.25 -0.84 1.76
C VAL A 101 -12.29 -0.70 3.27
N GLN A 102 -11.73 -1.67 4.00
CA GLN A 102 -11.70 -1.65 5.47
C GLN A 102 -10.88 -0.46 6.00
N ALA A 103 -9.63 -0.32 5.55
CA ALA A 103 -8.74 0.75 6.01
C ALA A 103 -9.30 2.14 5.63
N TYR A 104 -9.78 2.33 4.40
CA TYR A 104 -10.35 3.61 4.00
C TYR A 104 -11.61 3.95 4.81
N THR A 105 -12.47 2.95 5.08
CA THR A 105 -13.67 3.14 5.94
C THR A 105 -13.30 3.57 7.34
N ARG A 106 -12.22 3.03 7.93
CA ARG A 106 -11.70 3.47 9.24
C ARG A 106 -11.11 4.87 9.20
N ALA A 107 -10.58 5.30 8.06
CA ALA A 107 -10.05 6.66 7.89
C ALA A 107 -11.16 7.73 7.79
N LEU A 108 -12.32 7.40 7.21
CA LEU A 108 -13.41 8.34 6.92
C LEU A 108 -13.84 9.26 8.09
N PRO A 109 -13.97 8.79 9.34
CA PRO A 109 -14.39 9.64 10.45
C PRO A 109 -13.38 10.72 10.85
N TYR A 110 -12.15 10.66 10.34
CA TYR A 110 -11.05 11.56 10.70
C TYR A 110 -10.73 12.60 9.63
N PHE A 111 -11.54 12.66 8.56
CA PHE A 111 -11.46 13.64 7.48
C PHE A 111 -12.55 14.70 7.57
#